data_AF-A0A357IZS2-F1
#
_entry.id   AF-A0A357IZS2-F1
#
_cell.length_a   1.000
_cell.length_b   1.000
_cell.length_c   1.000
_cell.angle_alpha   90.00
_cell.angle_beta   90.00
_cell.angle_gamma   90.00
#
_symmetry.space_group_name_H-M   'P 1'
#
loop_
_entity.id
_entity.type
_entity.pdbx_description
1 polymer ?
#
loop_
_entity_poly.entity_id
_entity_poly.type
_entity_poly.pdbx_seq_one_letter_code
_entity_poly.pdbx_strand_id
1 'polypeptide(L)'
;MNGIRANIKKGFFDWVKAEAPDIFCLQETRATIEQLESEKKCRPILDLKPYESHWHIAEKKGYSGVATFSALPVRKSYSGFPDDDPSRNFNEEGRVIITELDEFVLWNVYFPNGGRGPERVKYKLEFYD
;
A
#
# COMPACT_ATOMS: atom_id res chain seq x y z
N MET A 1 -1.56 9.11 3.85
CA MET A 1 -3.02 8.98 4.12
C MET A 1 -3.36 8.86 5.61
N ASN A 2 -2.60 8.12 6.44
CA ASN A 2 -2.94 7.88 7.86
C ASN A 2 -4.30 7.16 8.06
N GLY A 3 -4.59 6.15 7.23
CA GLY A 3 -5.77 5.29 7.32
C GLY A 3 -6.79 5.56 6.21
N ILE A 4 -6.98 4.61 5.30
CA ILE A 4 -7.82 4.79 4.11
C ILE A 4 -9.31 4.98 4.46
N ARG A 5 -9.84 4.20 5.41
CA ARG A 5 -11.27 4.27 5.80
C ARG A 5 -11.68 5.66 6.31
N ALA A 6 -10.79 6.33 7.05
CA ALA A 6 -11.05 7.68 7.55
C ALA A 6 -11.03 8.71 6.42
N ASN A 7 -10.14 8.55 5.43
CA ASN A 7 -10.07 9.45 4.27
C ASN A 7 -11.25 9.25 3.32
N ILE A 8 -11.73 8.02 3.15
CA ILE A 8 -12.97 7.74 2.41
C ILE A 8 -14.15 8.52 2.99
N LYS A 9 -14.28 8.57 4.31
CA LYS A 9 -15.31 9.38 4.99
C LYS A 9 -15.17 10.89 4.77
N LYS A 10 -13.97 11.35 4.40
CA LYS A 10 -13.61 12.75 4.16
C LYS A 10 -13.63 13.14 2.67
N GLY A 11 -14.16 12.29 1.79
CA GLY A 11 -14.30 12.60 0.35
C GLY A 11 -13.15 12.12 -0.52
N PHE A 12 -12.42 11.07 -0.12
CA PHE A 12 -11.32 10.52 -0.93
C PHE A 12 -11.75 10.17 -2.37
N PHE A 13 -12.93 9.58 -2.57
CA PHE A 13 -13.40 9.23 -3.92
C PHE A 13 -13.71 10.46 -4.78
N ASP A 14 -14.20 11.54 -4.18
CA ASP A 14 -14.44 12.79 -4.90
C ASP A 14 -13.11 13.38 -5.39
N TRP A 15 -12.06 13.30 -4.57
CA TRP A 15 -10.72 13.68 -4.95
C TRP A 15 -10.17 12.83 -6.10
N VAL A 16 -10.23 11.48 -6.01
CA VAL A 16 -9.76 10.60 -7.09
C VAL A 16 -10.51 10.87 -8.40
N LYS A 17 -11.82 11.12 -8.33
CA LYS A 17 -12.63 11.44 -9.51
C LYS A 17 -12.25 12.79 -10.13
N ALA A 18 -11.93 13.78 -9.30
CA ALA A 18 -11.58 15.12 -9.77
C ALA A 18 -10.17 15.16 -10.40
N GLU A 19 -9.19 14.50 -9.77
CA GLU A 19 -7.81 14.47 -10.26
C GLU A 19 -7.62 13.48 -11.42
N ALA A 20 -8.40 12.38 -11.44
CA ALA A 20 -8.36 11.34 -12.46
C ALA A 20 -6.92 10.89 -12.86
N PRO A 21 -6.05 10.53 -11.89
CA PRO A 21 -4.68 10.14 -12.19
C PRO A 21 -4.61 8.86 -13.04
N ASP A 22 -3.55 8.66 -13.82
CA ASP A 22 -3.32 7.37 -14.48
C ASP A 22 -2.92 6.29 -13.47
N ILE A 23 -2.13 6.66 -12.47
CA ILE A 23 -1.68 5.79 -11.38
C ILE A 23 -1.62 6.59 -10.09
N PHE A 24 -2.03 6.00 -8.97
CA PHE A 24 -1.81 6.58 -7.65
C PHE A 24 -1.42 5.54 -6.62
N CYS A 25 -0.62 5.97 -5.65
CA CYS A 25 -0.07 5.15 -4.59
C CYS A 25 -0.58 5.64 -3.23
N LEU A 26 -1.01 4.71 -2.39
CA LEU A 26 -1.40 4.97 -1.01
C LEU A 26 -0.39 4.32 -0.07
N GLN A 27 0.06 5.08 0.91
CA GLN A 27 0.78 4.56 2.08
C GLN A 27 0.00 4.81 3.36
N GLU A 28 0.25 3.95 4.34
CA GLU A 28 -0.46 3.93 5.62
C GLU A 28 -1.96 3.71 5.44
N THR A 29 -2.33 2.67 4.67
CA THR A 29 -3.73 2.30 4.48
C THR A 29 -4.38 1.85 5.79
N ARG A 30 -3.61 1.20 6.68
CA ARG A 30 -3.99 0.76 8.04
C ARG A 30 -5.35 0.05 8.09
N ALA A 31 -5.62 -0.77 7.08
CA ALA A 31 -6.87 -1.50 6.92
C ALA A 31 -6.59 -2.93 6.47
N THR A 32 -7.43 -3.87 6.88
CA THR A 32 -7.46 -5.22 6.29
C THR A 32 -8.49 -5.29 5.17
N ILE A 33 -8.41 -6.31 4.31
CA ILE A 33 -9.38 -6.50 3.22
C ILE A 33 -10.80 -6.68 3.79
N GLU A 34 -10.96 -7.48 4.84
CA GLU A 34 -12.26 -7.73 5.48
C GLU A 34 -12.88 -6.45 6.03
N GLN A 35 -12.05 -5.53 6.55
CA GLN A 35 -12.50 -4.22 7.02
C GLN A 35 -12.98 -3.32 5.87
N LEU A 36 -12.36 -3.43 4.69
CA LEU A 36 -12.77 -2.68 3.51
C LEU A 36 -14.04 -3.26 2.90
N GLU A 37 -14.18 -4.59 2.88
CA GLU A 37 -15.37 -5.29 2.38
C GLU A 37 -16.60 -5.07 3.25
N SER A 38 -16.44 -5.15 4.58
CA SER A 38 -17.55 -5.05 5.53
C SER A 38 -18.15 -3.64 5.62
N GLU A 39 -17.36 -2.59 5.38
CA GLU A 39 -17.85 -1.21 5.42
C GLU A 39 -18.37 -0.78 4.03
N LYS A 40 -19.69 -0.64 3.88
CA LYS A 40 -20.35 -0.28 2.61
C LYS A 40 -19.74 0.94 1.91
N LYS A 41 -19.30 1.95 2.67
CA LYS A 41 -18.66 3.16 2.12
C LYS A 41 -17.24 2.88 1.61
N CYS A 42 -16.53 1.91 2.18
CA CYS A 42 -15.15 1.60 1.84
C CYS A 42 -15.05 0.58 0.71
N ARG A 43 -16.00 -0.37 0.63
CA ARG A 43 -16.01 -1.46 -0.37
C ARG A 43 -15.66 -1.03 -1.80
N PRO A 44 -16.11 0.13 -2.33
CA PRO A 44 -15.73 0.55 -3.68
C PRO A 44 -14.22 0.71 -3.91
N ILE A 45 -13.41 0.88 -2.86
CA ILE A 45 -11.95 1.01 -3.00
C ILE A 45 -11.30 -0.29 -3.50
N LEU A 46 -11.94 -1.45 -3.31
CA LEU A 46 -11.41 -2.74 -3.75
C LEU A 46 -11.65 -3.02 -5.24
N ASP A 47 -12.61 -2.31 -5.85
CA ASP A 47 -12.95 -2.42 -7.27
C ASP A 47 -13.30 -1.03 -7.83
N LEU A 48 -12.36 -0.10 -7.69
CA LEU A 48 -12.54 1.29 -8.11
C LEU A 48 -12.24 1.43 -9.60
N LYS A 49 -13.23 1.26 -10.48
CA LYS A 49 -13.02 1.44 -11.92
C LYS A 49 -12.65 2.90 -12.27
N PRO A 50 -11.72 3.13 -13.23
CA PRO A 50 -11.07 2.15 -14.12
C PRO A 50 -9.82 1.46 -13.54
N TYR A 51 -9.49 1.69 -12.28
CA TYR A 51 -8.23 1.25 -11.70
C TYR A 51 -8.21 -0.24 -11.36
N GLU A 52 -7.16 -0.93 -11.78
CA GLU A 52 -6.69 -2.17 -11.16
C GLU A 52 -5.97 -1.80 -9.85
N SER A 53 -6.24 -2.51 -8.76
CA SER A 53 -5.65 -2.24 -7.45
C SER A 53 -4.87 -3.42 -6.91
N HIS A 54 -3.67 -3.14 -6.37
CA HIS A 54 -2.81 -4.09 -5.70
C HIS A 54 -2.58 -3.64 -4.27
N TRP A 55 -2.54 -4.59 -3.34
CA TRP A 55 -2.48 -4.32 -1.91
C TRP A 55 -1.39 -5.14 -1.25
N HIS A 56 -0.69 -4.51 -0.32
CA HIS A 56 0.19 -5.19 0.62
C HIS A 56 -0.23 -4.79 2.02
N ILE A 57 -0.96 -5.70 2.68
CA ILE A 57 -1.55 -5.48 3.99
C ILE A 57 -0.54 -5.94 5.04
N ALA A 58 -0.30 -5.09 6.04
CA ALA A 58 0.53 -5.49 7.17
C ALA A 58 -0.18 -6.56 8.01
N GLU A 59 0.56 -7.54 8.51
CA GLU A 59 -0.01 -8.59 9.37
C GLU A 59 -0.60 -8.03 10.66
N LYS A 60 0.07 -7.01 11.23
CA LYS A 60 -0.43 -6.27 12.39
C LYS A 60 -1.61 -5.37 11.97
N LYS A 61 -2.82 -5.73 12.41
CA LYS A 61 -4.04 -4.95 12.16
C LYS A 61 -3.88 -3.49 12.56
N GLY A 62 -4.30 -2.59 11.66
CA GLY A 62 -4.24 -1.13 11.87
C GLY A 62 -2.83 -0.53 11.75
N TYR A 63 -1.84 -1.32 11.34
CA TYR A 63 -0.47 -0.87 11.10
C TYR A 63 -0.20 -0.73 9.59
N SER A 64 0.69 0.20 9.23
CA SER A 64 1.29 0.33 7.89
C SER A 64 0.30 0.09 6.72
N GLY A 65 0.70 -0.69 5.72
CA GLY A 65 -0.08 -1.06 4.55
C GLY A 65 0.10 -0.07 3.40
N VAL A 66 0.31 -0.61 2.20
CA VAL A 66 0.39 0.14 0.95
C VAL A 66 -0.58 -0.42 -0.08
N ALA A 67 -0.99 0.44 -1.01
CA ALA A 67 -1.80 0.05 -2.16
C ALA A 67 -1.43 0.87 -3.40
N THR A 68 -1.41 0.23 -4.56
CA THR A 68 -1.17 0.86 -5.86
C THR A 68 -2.40 0.69 -6.72
N PHE A 69 -2.83 1.76 -7.38
CA PHE A 69 -3.99 1.80 -8.27
C PHE A 69 -3.53 2.28 -9.63
N SER A 70 -3.82 1.52 -10.70
CA SER A 70 -3.42 1.83 -12.06
C SER A 70 -4.60 1.75 -13.01
N ALA A 71 -4.89 2.82 -13.74
CA ALA A 71 -5.78 2.81 -14.89
C ALA A 71 -5.08 2.31 -16.16
N LEU A 72 -3.74 2.25 -16.14
CA LEU A 72 -2.92 1.65 -17.19
C LEU A 72 -2.81 0.13 -17.00
N PRO A 73 -2.62 -0.66 -18.07
CA PRO A 73 -2.42 -2.11 -17.97
C PRO A 73 -1.22 -2.47 -17.09
N VAL A 74 -1.46 -3.32 -16.09
CA VAL A 74 -0.40 -3.90 -15.26
C VAL A 74 0.02 -5.24 -15.84
N ARG A 75 1.32 -5.41 -16.11
CA ARG A 75 1.86 -6.69 -16.56
C ARG A 75 2.00 -7.67 -15.42
N LYS A 76 2.51 -7.17 -14.29
CA LYS A 76 2.76 -7.96 -13.08
C LYS A 76 2.82 -7.06 -11.86
N SER A 77 2.42 -7.59 -10.71
CA SER A 77 2.58 -6.92 -9.42
C SER A 77 3.08 -7.90 -8.37
N TYR A 78 3.92 -7.40 -7.47
CA TYR A 78 4.44 -8.13 -6.32
C TYR A 78 4.19 -7.33 -5.04
N SER A 79 3.83 -8.04 -3.98
CA SER A 79 3.71 -7.48 -2.64
C SER A 79 4.93 -7.92 -1.84
N GLY A 80 5.76 -6.95 -1.42
CA GLY A 80 7.01 -7.22 -0.73
C GLY A 80 8.25 -7.26 -1.63
N PHE A 81 9.41 -7.44 -1.01
CA PHE A 81 10.65 -7.70 -1.71
C PHE A 81 10.66 -9.16 -2.20
N PRO A 82 10.95 -9.42 -3.49
CA PRO A 82 10.98 -10.78 -4.05
C PRO A 82 12.00 -11.71 -3.36
N ASP A 83 13.14 -11.16 -2.95
CA ASP A 83 14.25 -11.90 -2.33
C ASP A 83 14.44 -11.53 -0.85
N ASP A 84 13.34 -11.27 -0.13
CA ASP A 84 13.40 -10.94 1.30
C ASP A 84 14.02 -12.09 2.10
N ASP A 85 15.01 -11.77 2.94
CA ASP A 85 15.56 -12.73 3.90
C ASP A 85 14.52 -12.94 5.02
N PRO A 86 14.04 -14.17 5.25
CA PRO A 86 13.06 -14.46 6.29
C PRO A 86 13.51 -14.10 7.72
N SER A 87 14.77 -13.76 7.95
CA SER A 87 15.26 -13.23 9.23
C SER A 87 15.01 -11.73 9.42
N ARG A 88 14.76 -10.98 8.34
CA ARG A 88 14.55 -9.52 8.34
C ARG A 88 13.09 -9.13 8.46
N ASN A 89 12.17 -10.01 8.03
CA ASN A 89 10.72 -9.82 8.12
C ASN A 89 10.24 -8.49 7.50
N PHE A 90 10.78 -8.10 6.34
CA PHE A 90 10.36 -6.86 5.69
C PHE A 90 8.98 -6.96 5.08
N ASN A 91 8.61 -8.15 4.63
CA ASN A 91 7.32 -8.40 4.00
C ASN A 91 6.14 -8.44 5.01
N GLU A 92 6.37 -8.66 6.30
CA GLU A 92 5.28 -8.69 7.30
C GLU A 92 4.62 -7.32 7.56
N GLU A 93 5.35 -6.22 7.30
CA GLU A 93 4.87 -4.87 7.60
C GLU A 93 4.09 -4.21 6.45
N GLY A 94 3.87 -4.89 5.32
CA GLY A 94 3.03 -4.38 4.25
C GLY A 94 3.54 -3.06 3.64
N ARG A 95 4.85 -2.97 3.38
CA ARG A 95 5.53 -1.70 3.05
C ARG A 95 5.84 -1.48 1.58
N VAL A 96 5.81 -2.53 0.76
CA VAL A 96 6.31 -2.50 -0.62
C VAL A 96 5.29 -3.10 -1.57
N ILE A 97 4.97 -2.40 -2.64
CA ILE A 97 4.39 -2.97 -3.85
C ILE A 97 5.28 -2.58 -5.03
N ILE A 98 5.59 -3.58 -5.86
CA ILE A 98 6.30 -3.41 -7.13
C ILE A 98 5.30 -3.70 -8.23
N THR A 99 5.04 -2.73 -9.09
CA THR A 99 4.11 -2.86 -10.23
C THR A 99 4.90 -2.71 -11.53
N GLU A 100 4.98 -3.76 -12.32
CA GLU A 100 5.58 -3.75 -13.65
C GLU A 100 4.54 -3.29 -14.68
N LEU A 101 4.76 -2.13 -15.29
CA LEU A 101 4.00 -1.62 -16.43
C LEU A 101 4.85 -1.75 -17.70
N ASP A 102 4.31 -1.42 -18.86
CA ASP A 102 5.00 -1.57 -20.14
C ASP A 102 6.31 -0.78 -20.22
N GLU A 103 6.28 0.49 -19.82
CA GLU A 103 7.41 1.42 -20.00
C GLU A 103 8.32 1.51 -18.76
N PHE A 104 7.80 1.20 -17.58
CA PHE A 104 8.55 1.35 -16.32
C PHE A 104 8.06 0.40 -15.23
N VAL A 105 8.87 0.30 -14.18
CA VAL A 105 8.50 -0.40 -12.94
C VAL A 105 8.25 0.63 -11.86
N LEU A 106 7.05 0.60 -11.28
CA LEU A 106 6.65 1.48 -10.20
C LEU A 106 6.89 0.82 -8.84
N TRP A 107 7.66 1.47 -7.98
CA TRP A 107 7.87 1.07 -6.60
C TRP A 107 7.08 1.97 -5.65
N ASN A 108 6.06 1.41 -5.01
CA ASN A 108 5.35 2.07 -3.92
C ASN A 108 5.91 1.57 -2.60
N VAL A 109 6.76 2.40 -1.97
CA VAL A 109 7.52 2.02 -0.78
C VAL A 109 7.18 2.95 0.38
N TYR A 110 6.73 2.36 1.49
CA TYR A 110 6.54 3.04 2.76
C TYR A 110 7.66 2.68 3.74
N PHE A 111 8.71 3.49 3.77
CA PHE A 111 9.86 3.27 4.63
C PHE A 111 9.49 3.25 6.13
N PRO A 112 10.08 2.33 6.92
CA PRO A 112 9.87 2.29 8.36
C PRO A 112 10.41 3.55 9.04
N ASN A 113 9.70 4.01 10.07
CA ASN A 113 10.26 4.98 10.99
C ASN A 113 11.15 4.30 12.02
N GLY A 114 12.13 5.03 12.56
CA GLY A 114 13.07 4.51 13.55
C GLY A 114 12.46 4.23 14.92
N GLY A 115 11.20 4.61 15.14
CA GLY A 115 10.46 4.37 16.37
C GLY A 115 11.20 4.79 17.65
N ARG A 116 10.95 4.06 18.74
CA ARG A 116 11.74 4.11 19.98
C ARG A 116 12.46 2.78 20.16
N GLY A 117 13.78 2.83 20.29
CA GLY A 117 14.62 1.66 20.60
C GLY A 117 15.59 1.28 19.48
N PRO A 118 16.73 0.67 19.82
CA PRO A 118 17.81 0.35 18.86
C PRO A 118 17.38 -0.63 17.77
N GLU A 119 16.51 -1.60 18.10
CA GLU A 119 16.04 -2.60 17.13
C GLU A 119 15.27 -1.98 15.94
N ARG A 120 14.44 -0.95 16.19
CA ARG A 120 13.72 -0.27 15.09
C ARG A 120 14.63 0.62 14.26
N VAL A 121 15.68 1.17 14.86
CA VAL A 121 16.71 1.89 14.10
C VAL A 121 17.49 0.91 13.22
N LYS A 122 17.89 -0.25 13.76
CA LYS A 122 18.54 -1.31 13.01
C LYS A 122 17.68 -1.80 11.84
N TYR A 123 16.43 -2.20 12.11
CA TYR A 123 15.47 -2.58 11.07
C TYR A 123 15.32 -1.52 9.99
N LYS A 124 15.27 -0.24 10.37
CA LYS A 124 15.18 0.87 9.41
C LYS A 124 16.43 0.99 8.54
N LEU A 125 17.62 0.91 9.14
CA LEU A 125 18.88 0.98 8.41
C LEU A 125 19.00 -0.18 7.45
N GLU A 126 18.72 -1.40 7.92
CA GLU A 126 18.68 -2.57 7.07
C GLU A 126 17.66 -2.39 5.94
N PHE A 127 16.46 -1.87 6.18
CA PHE A 127 15.48 -1.66 5.10
C PHE A 127 15.98 -0.70 3.98
N TYR A 128 16.97 0.14 4.25
CA TYR A 128 17.59 1.00 3.21
C TYR A 128 18.65 0.29 2.37
N ASP A 129 19.17 -0.84 2.85
CA ASP A 129 20.25 -1.64 2.24
C ASP A 129 19.68 -2.81 1.41
#